data_AF-R2SBH9-F1
#
_entry.id   AF-R2SBH9-F1
#
_cell.length_a   1.000
_cell.length_b   1.000
_cell.length_c   1.000
_cell.angle_alpha   90.00
_cell.angle_beta   90.00
_cell.angle_gamma   90.00
#
_symmetry.space_group_name_H-M   'P 1'
#
loop_
_entity.id
_entity.type
_entity.pdbx_description
1 polymer ?
#
loop_
_entity_poly.entity_id
_entity_poly.type
_entity_poly.pdbx_seq_one_letter_code
_entity_poly.pdbx_strand_id
1 'polypeptide(L)' 'MNKRQKKKKAYKQYMHDIFEGYEKMLEDPKLPELTFPYLKEITILSRDSDGKIHFTTKEL' A
#
# COMPACT_ATOMS: atom_id res chain seq x y z
N MET A 1 8.57 5.89 23.86
CA MET A 1 7.45 6.22 22.94
C MET A 1 6.23 5.37 23.31
N ASN A 2 5.13 6.01 23.72
CA ASN A 2 3.95 5.31 24.25
C ASN A 2 3.25 4.46 23.17
N LYS A 3 2.48 3.43 23.55
CA LYS A 3 1.80 2.51 22.62
C LYS A 3 1.03 3.24 21.50
N ARG A 4 0.31 4.33 21.85
CA ARG A 4 -0.42 5.19 20.89
C ARG A 4 0.49 5.82 19.84
N GLN A 5 1.64 6.34 20.25
CA GLN A 5 2.63 6.95 19.35
C GLN A 5 3.27 5.89 18.42
N LYS A 6 3.50 4.67 18.93
CA LYS A 6 4.01 3.55 18.11
C LYS A 6 3.02 3.18 16.99
N LYS A 7 1.73 3.03 17.32
CA LYS A 7 0.67 2.79 16.31
C LYS A 7 0.60 3.92 15.27
N LYS A 8 0.62 5.18 15.72
CA LYS A 8 0.59 6.33 14.80
C LYS A 8 1.81 6.35 13.87
N LYS A 9 3.00 6.02 14.37
CA LYS A 9 4.22 5.92 13.55
C LYS A 9 4.11 4.78 12.52
N ALA A 10 3.65 3.61 12.94
CA ALA A 10 3.46 2.46 12.05
C ALA A 10 2.44 2.76 10.94
N TYR A 11 1.31 3.40 11.27
CA TYR A 11 0.33 3.82 10.26
C TYR A 11 0.90 4.83 9.26
N LYS A 12 1.70 5.80 9.73
CA LYS A 12 2.37 6.75 8.85
C LYS A 12 3.34 6.06 7.90
N GLN A 13 4.10 5.09 8.40
CA GLN A 13 5.01 4.30 7.57
C GLN A 13 4.22 3.50 6.53
N TYR A 14 3.18 2.80 6.97
CA TYR A 14 2.28 2.05 6.10
C TYR A 14 1.73 2.89 4.94
N MET A 15 1.24 4.10 5.24
CA MET A 15 0.78 5.03 4.20
C MET A 15 1.90 5.48 3.27
N HIS A 16 3.09 5.76 3.81
CA HIS A 16 4.25 6.13 3.01
C HIS A 16 4.65 5.01 2.04
N ASP A 17 4.70 3.77 2.53
CA ASP A 17 5.06 2.59 1.74
C ASP A 17 4.06 2.36 0.59
N ILE A 18 2.76 2.59 0.82
CA ILE A 18 1.73 2.52 -0.22
C ILE A 18 1.99 3.56 -1.32
N PHE A 19 2.25 4.81 -0.96
CA PHE A 19 2.48 5.87 -1.95
C PHE A 19 3.78 5.65 -2.72
N GLU A 20 4.86 5.23 -2.04
CA GLU A 20 6.12 4.87 -2.70
C GLU A 20 5.93 3.68 -3.66
N GLY A 21 5.13 2.69 -3.27
CA GLY A 21 4.74 1.58 -4.13
C GLY A 21 3.96 2.03 -5.37
N TYR A 22 3.03 2.97 -5.20
CA TYR A 22 2.28 3.55 -6.30
C TYR A 22 3.19 4.31 -7.27
N GLU A 23 4.12 5.12 -6.77
CA GLU A 23 5.13 5.82 -7.60
C GLU A 23 5.98 4.82 -8.39
N LYS A 24 6.46 3.75 -7.73
CA LYS A 24 7.19 2.67 -8.42
C LYS A 24 6.37 1.99 -9.51
N MET A 25 5.09 1.77 -9.27
CA MET A 25 4.20 1.23 -10.31
C MET A 25 4.02 2.22 -11.46
N LEU A 26 3.97 3.53 -11.22
CA LEU A 26 3.92 4.52 -12.30
C LEU A 26 5.19 4.50 -13.15
N GLU A 27 6.36 4.33 -12.53
CA GLU A 27 7.66 4.29 -13.21
C GLU A 27 7.89 2.96 -13.96
N ASP A 28 7.47 1.83 -13.38
CA ASP A 28 7.63 0.50 -13.97
C ASP A 28 6.27 -0.15 -14.30
N PRO A 29 5.84 -0.10 -15.58
CA PRO A 29 4.62 -0.75 -16.06
C PRO A 29 4.60 -2.27 -15.90
N LYS A 30 5.76 -2.91 -15.63
CA LYS A 30 5.88 -4.36 -15.47
C LYS A 30 5.53 -4.84 -14.07
N LEU A 31 5.25 -3.95 -13.13
CA LEU A 31 4.75 -4.29 -11.81
C LEU A 31 3.22 -4.47 -11.88
N PRO A 32 2.70 -5.72 -11.85
CA PRO A 32 1.27 -5.95 -11.95
C PRO A 32 0.56 -5.70 -10.62
N GLU A 33 1.21 -6.00 -9.49
CA GLU A 33 0.60 -5.94 -8.16
C GLU A 33 1.64 -5.67 -7.07
N LEU A 34 1.25 -4.88 -6.05
CA LEU A 34 1.97 -4.69 -4.80
C LEU A 34 1.02 -4.82 -3.62
N THR A 35 1.52 -5.36 -2.50
CA THR A 35 0.69 -5.67 -1.33
C THR A 35 1.28 -5.07 -0.06
N PHE A 36 0.44 -4.42 0.73
CA PHE A 36 0.80 -3.69 1.94
C PHE A 36 -0.06 -4.15 3.12
N PRO A 37 0.45 -4.99 4.02
CA PRO A 37 -0.26 -5.41 5.21
C PRO A 37 -0.14 -4.38 6.35
N TYR A 38 -1.24 -4.13 7.06
CA TYR A 38 -1.26 -3.33 8.28
C TYR A 38 -2.32 -3.83 9.27
N LEU A 39 -1.88 -4.28 10.44
CA LEU A 39 -2.74 -4.86 11.48
C LEU A 39 -3.58 -6.03 10.95
N LYS A 40 -4.88 -5.83 10.73
CA LYS A 40 -5.84 -6.81 10.21
C LYS A 40 -6.33 -6.45 8.81
N GLU A 41 -5.63 -5.56 8.13
CA GLU A 41 -6.00 -5.09 6.80
C GLU A 41 -4.83 -5.31 5.86
N ILE A 42 -5.15 -5.49 4.58
CA ILE A 42 -4.20 -5.58 3.50
C ILE A 42 -4.67 -4.65 2.38
N THR A 43 -3.80 -3.73 1.97
CA THR A 43 -4.04 -2.87 0.81
C THR A 43 -3.25 -3.41 -0.36
N ILE A 44 -3.92 -3.62 -1.47
CA ILE A 44 -3.37 -4.17 -2.70
C ILE A 44 -3.42 -3.05 -3.74
N LEU A 45 -2.28 -2.74 -4.34
CA LEU A 45 -2.19 -1.95 -5.56
C LEU A 45 -2.13 -2.92 -6.73
N SER A 46 -3.13 -2.91 -7.61
CA SER A 46 -3.19 -3.81 -8.75
C SER A 46 -3.40 -3.03 -10.03
N ARG A 47 -2.73 -3.44 -11.11
CA ARG A 47 -2.91 -2.86 -12.44
C ARG A 47 -3.97 -3.63 -13.22
N ASP A 48 -4.96 -2.92 -13.77
CA ASP A 48 -5.99 -3.53 -14.62
C ASP A 48 -5.52 -3.74 -16.07
N SER A 49 -6.39 -4.31 -16.91
CA SER A 49 -6.13 -4.52 -18.33
C SER A 49 -5.94 -3.23 -19.12
N ASP A 50 -6.48 -2.10 -18.64
CA ASP A 50 -6.30 -0.77 -19.25
C ASP A 50 -4.99 -0.12 -18.79
N GLY A 51 -4.22 -0.77 -17.91
CA GLY A 51 -3.00 -0.24 -17.33
C GLY A 51 -3.22 0.76 -16.19
N LYS A 52 -4.45 0.92 -15.69
CA LYS A 52 -4.78 1.78 -14.54
C LYS A 52 -4.49 1.06 -13.24
N ILE A 53 -4.00 1.80 -12.25
CA ILE A 53 -3.67 1.28 -10.93
C ILE A 53 -4.87 1.47 -10.00
N HIS A 54 -5.32 0.38 -9.38
CA HIS A 54 -6.42 0.34 -8.42
C HIS A 54 -5.90 0.08 -7.01
N PHE A 55 -6.52 0.76 -6.04
CA PHE A 55 -6.25 0.58 -4.63
C PHE A 55 -7.39 -0.22 -4.01
N THR A 56 -7.10 -1.42 -3.52
CA THR A 56 -8.11 -2.29 -2.90
C THR A 56 -7.68 -2.66 -1.50
N THR A 57 -8.43 -2.22 -0.49
CA THR A 57 -8.22 -2.62 0.90
C THR A 57 -9.18 -3.74 1.28
N LYS A 58 -8.65 -4.82 1.88
CA LYS A 58 -9.39 -5.97 2.38
C LYS A 58 -9.05 -6.18 3.86
N GLU A 59 -10.05 -6.54 4.65
CA GLU A 59 -9.83 -7.03 6.02
C GLU A 59 -9.45 -8.53 5.98
N LEU A 60 -8.50 -8.92 6.83
CA LEU A 60 -7.98 -10.29 7.00
C LEU A 60 -8.81 -11.09 8.00
#